data_AF-A0A1W6JY31-F1
#
_entry.id   AF-A0A1W6JY31-F1
#
_cell.length_a   1.000
_cell.length_b   1.000
_cell.length_c   1.000
_cell.angle_alpha   90.00
_cell.angle_beta   90.00
_cell.angle_gamma   90.00
#
_symmetry.space_group_name_H-M   'P 1'
#
loop_
_entity.id
_entity.type
_entity.pdbx_description
1 polymer ?
#
loop_
_entity_poly.entity_id
_entity_poly.type
_entity_poly.pdbx_seq_one_letter_code
_entity_poly.pdbx_strand_id
1 'polypeptide(L)'
;MEFLDLYHQLRYQTAMAIKKSSFTVGEFTYIETTDPNKDFLIGEDEGKVFVLSVDKDCIKFNKIEKCRGFDYLYKDNFEFKEGINIGVLDMILKIIKTFNGENEAYDYVINEEIKQFEAKDYASLSGNMEFENLYIEFADNLKDKDIDEIKLLSKNYLEVRNILDRSFENNKTLEDIYRDIESKFIEISRKNDVELDFGDSKKLYDSEYLSEDEEHIEEEIHEPINVNSLLAKVRMKKVLDKKEDFINFLKNKKGEINLWNGEVKAYGILLDKLDNKNATILILDPQEIEINRNGLIKKIFVKPSILIIKKTQENFQILR
;
A
#
# COMPACT_ATOMS: atom_id res chain seq x y z
N MET A 1 26.58 23.22 2.67
CA MET A 1 25.79 22.11 2.09
C MET A 1 24.43 22.17 2.73
N GLU A 2 23.40 22.52 1.96
CA GLU A 2 22.02 22.56 2.43
C GLU A 2 21.38 21.21 2.08
N PHE A 3 20.69 20.57 3.02
CA PHE A 3 20.01 19.28 2.78
C PHE A 3 18.51 19.51 2.54
N LEU A 4 17.85 18.60 1.81
CA LEU A 4 16.40 18.66 1.61
C LEU A 4 15.65 18.75 2.94
N ASP A 5 16.05 17.97 3.94
CA ASP A 5 15.51 18.02 5.30
C ASP A 5 16.50 17.36 6.29
N LEU A 6 16.14 17.35 7.58
CA LEU A 6 16.93 16.71 8.63
C LEU A 6 17.14 15.21 8.38
N TYR A 7 16.17 14.54 7.75
CA TYR A 7 16.27 13.12 7.45
C TYR A 7 17.40 12.83 6.45
N HIS A 8 17.49 13.62 5.38
CA HIS A 8 18.59 13.50 4.41
C HIS A 8 19.94 13.87 5.02
N GLN A 9 19.99 14.84 5.94
CA GLN A 9 21.20 15.19 6.69
C GLN A 9 21.68 14.03 7.58
N LEU A 10 20.77 13.42 8.36
CA LEU A 10 21.11 12.29 9.23
C LEU A 10 21.53 11.06 8.41
N ARG A 11 20.87 10.80 7.28
CA ARG A 11 21.27 9.75 6.33
C ARG A 11 22.67 9.99 5.78
N TYR A 12 23.00 11.23 5.38
CA TYR A 12 24.35 11.58 4.94
C TYR A 12 25.40 11.29 6.01
N GLN A 13 25.16 11.75 7.25
CA GLN A 13 26.08 11.52 8.37
C GLN A 13 26.27 10.02 8.63
N THR A 14 25.18 9.26 8.59
CA THR A 14 25.20 7.80 8.72
C THR A 14 26.05 7.17 7.62
N ALA A 15 25.74 7.45 6.35
CA ALA A 15 26.47 6.92 5.19
C ALA A 15 27.97 7.21 5.28
N MET A 16 28.35 8.42 5.68
CA MET A 16 29.75 8.82 5.84
C MET A 16 30.45 8.12 7.01
N ALA A 17 29.74 7.84 8.11
CA ALA A 17 30.31 7.14 9.27
C ALA A 17 30.64 5.67 8.98
N ILE A 18 29.87 5.02 8.09
CA ILE A 18 30.05 3.61 7.70
C ILE A 18 30.64 3.43 6.30
N LYS A 19 31.18 4.50 5.71
CA LYS A 19 31.72 4.50 4.34
C LYS A 19 32.97 3.62 4.22
N LYS A 20 32.97 2.71 3.25
CA LYS A 20 34.17 2.03 2.73
C LYS A 20 34.80 2.79 1.58
N SER A 21 34.00 3.16 0.59
CA SER A 21 34.47 3.82 -0.64
C SER A 21 33.39 4.79 -1.16
N SER A 22 33.77 5.69 -2.06
CA SER A 22 32.81 6.56 -2.74
C SER A 22 33.30 6.95 -4.12
N PHE A 23 32.40 6.99 -5.10
CA PHE A 23 32.71 7.36 -6.48
C PHE A 23 31.49 7.96 -7.18
N THR A 24 31.74 8.75 -8.22
CA THR A 24 30.69 9.40 -9.01
C THR A 24 30.10 8.42 -10.02
N VAL A 25 28.77 8.41 -10.14
CA VAL A 25 28.01 7.59 -11.10
C VAL A 25 26.90 8.45 -11.69
N GLY A 26 27.06 8.82 -12.96
CA GLY A 26 26.19 9.81 -13.59
C GLY A 26 26.26 11.13 -12.82
N GLU A 27 25.11 11.62 -12.38
CA GLU A 27 24.97 12.88 -11.64
C GLU A 27 24.97 12.70 -10.11
N PHE A 28 25.23 11.49 -9.64
CA PHE A 28 25.20 11.15 -8.22
C PHE A 28 26.58 10.73 -7.72
N THR A 29 26.74 10.78 -6.39
CA THR A 29 27.85 10.13 -5.70
C THR A 29 27.35 8.87 -5.01
N TYR A 30 27.90 7.72 -5.37
CA TYR A 30 27.67 6.47 -4.65
C TYR A 30 28.59 6.36 -3.45
N ILE A 31 28.04 5.90 -2.33
CA ILE A 31 28.75 5.56 -1.11
C ILE A 31 28.55 4.07 -0.86
N GLU A 32 29.62 3.31 -1.06
CA GLU A 32 29.70 1.94 -0.61
C GLU A 32 29.98 1.91 0.89
N THR A 33 29.23 1.11 1.64
CA THR A 33 29.31 1.07 3.09
C THR A 33 29.76 -0.28 3.65
N THR A 34 29.96 -0.35 4.97
CA THR A 34 30.14 -1.60 5.71
C THR A 34 28.85 -2.34 6.00
N ASP A 35 27.68 -1.72 5.83
CA ASP A 35 26.38 -2.38 5.99
C ASP A 35 26.25 -3.52 4.94
N PRO A 36 25.80 -4.71 5.33
CA PRO A 36 25.67 -5.86 4.42
C PRO A 36 24.49 -5.74 3.45
N ASN A 37 23.50 -4.92 3.76
CA ASN A 37 22.23 -4.83 3.05
C ASN A 37 22.08 -3.54 2.24
N LYS A 38 22.73 -2.45 2.65
CA LYS A 38 22.49 -1.12 2.10
C LYS A 38 23.76 -0.37 1.70
N ASP A 39 23.63 0.41 0.63
CA ASP A 39 24.55 1.46 0.23
C ASP A 39 23.76 2.78 0.06
N PHE A 40 24.45 3.88 -0.25
CA PHE A 40 23.80 5.18 -0.39
C PHE A 40 24.17 5.90 -1.69
N LEU A 41 23.24 6.75 -2.13
CA LEU A 41 23.41 7.68 -3.23
C LEU A 41 23.18 9.10 -2.73
N ILE A 42 24.06 10.00 -3.12
CA ILE A 42 23.93 11.43 -2.86
C ILE A 42 23.68 12.12 -4.19
N GLY A 43 22.54 12.80 -4.30
CA GLY A 43 22.22 13.71 -5.39
C GLY A 43 22.28 15.16 -4.92
N GLU A 44 22.57 16.06 -5.85
CA GLU A 44 22.54 17.50 -5.62
C GLU A 44 21.69 18.16 -6.71
N ASP A 45 20.77 19.03 -6.31
CA ASP A 45 19.87 19.77 -7.20
C ASP A 45 19.70 21.20 -6.67
N GLU A 46 20.03 22.19 -7.50
CA GLU A 46 19.98 23.62 -7.15
C GLU A 46 20.65 23.94 -5.78
N GLY A 47 21.77 23.28 -5.48
CA GLY A 47 22.54 23.46 -4.23
C GLY A 47 21.97 22.74 -3.01
N LYS A 48 20.87 21.99 -3.16
CA LYS A 48 20.28 21.13 -2.13
C LYS A 48 20.69 19.67 -2.32
N VAL A 49 21.10 19.05 -1.23
CA VAL A 49 21.56 17.66 -1.20
C VAL A 49 20.46 16.73 -0.69
N PHE A 50 20.30 15.61 -1.39
CA PHE A 50 19.42 14.52 -0.99
C PHE A 50 20.16 13.19 -0.99
N VAL A 51 19.95 12.43 0.08
CA VAL A 51 20.58 11.13 0.33
C VAL A 51 19.56 9.99 0.33
N LEU A 52 19.84 9.00 -0.49
CA LEU A 52 18.97 7.91 -0.84
C LEU A 52 19.63 6.58 -0.48
N SER A 53 18.91 5.69 0.20
CA SER A 53 19.38 4.32 0.40
C SER A 53 19.12 3.49 -0.85
N VAL A 54 20.02 2.55 -1.13
CA VAL A 54 19.92 1.55 -2.20
C VAL A 54 20.35 0.20 -1.66
N ASP A 55 19.92 -0.86 -2.36
CA ASP A 55 20.35 -2.21 -1.99
C ASP A 55 21.86 -2.38 -2.25
N LYS A 56 22.48 -3.24 -1.45
CA LYS A 56 23.92 -3.50 -1.53
C LYS A 56 24.36 -3.84 -2.95
N ASP A 57 25.47 -3.25 -3.37
CA ASP A 57 26.09 -3.49 -4.67
C ASP A 57 25.16 -3.26 -5.88
N CYS A 58 24.09 -2.45 -5.75
CA CYS A 58 23.14 -2.28 -6.84
C CYS A 58 23.81 -1.73 -8.13
N ILE A 59 24.95 -1.02 -7.99
CA ILE A 59 25.68 -0.38 -9.10
C ILE A 59 26.59 -1.37 -9.86
N LYS A 60 26.51 -2.69 -9.63
CA LYS A 60 27.27 -3.70 -10.40
C LYS A 60 27.21 -3.55 -11.94
N PHE A 61 26.24 -2.81 -12.47
CA PHE A 61 26.07 -2.53 -13.91
C PHE A 61 26.18 -1.05 -14.33
N ASN A 62 26.73 -0.15 -13.50
CA ASN A 62 26.93 1.29 -13.82
C ASN A 62 25.64 2.04 -14.26
N LYS A 63 24.45 1.60 -13.83
CA LYS A 63 23.17 2.27 -14.14
C LYS A 63 22.40 2.55 -12.87
N ILE A 64 22.42 3.80 -12.45
CA ILE A 64 21.78 4.29 -11.23
C ILE A 64 20.25 4.23 -11.29
N GLU A 65 19.72 4.33 -12.52
CA GLU A 65 18.31 4.22 -12.89
C GLU A 65 17.75 2.88 -12.37
N LYS A 66 18.46 1.79 -12.66
CA LYS A 66 18.08 0.43 -12.23
C LYS A 66 18.17 0.23 -10.72
N CYS A 67 19.16 0.84 -10.06
CA CYS A 67 19.30 0.80 -8.60
C CYS A 67 18.11 1.42 -7.88
N ARG A 68 17.57 2.50 -8.47
CA ARG A 68 16.56 3.33 -7.83
C ARG A 68 15.15 3.05 -8.32
N GLY A 69 15.01 2.26 -9.38
CA GLY A 69 13.71 1.93 -9.97
C GLY A 69 13.08 3.12 -10.69
N PHE A 70 13.91 4.02 -11.26
CA PHE A 70 13.45 5.03 -12.21
C PHE A 70 14.08 4.77 -13.59
N ASP A 71 13.41 5.21 -14.65
CA ASP A 71 13.91 5.13 -16.03
C ASP A 71 14.52 6.46 -16.49
N TYR A 72 14.01 7.57 -15.96
CA TYR A 72 14.42 8.93 -16.28
C TYR A 72 14.48 9.81 -15.04
N LEU A 73 15.38 10.78 -15.00
CA LEU A 73 15.25 11.92 -14.10
C LEU A 73 14.27 12.93 -14.68
N TYR A 74 13.65 13.71 -13.81
CA TYR A 74 12.63 14.68 -14.20
C TYR A 74 13.09 15.75 -15.21
N LYS A 75 14.40 16.00 -15.30
CA LYS A 75 15.03 16.94 -16.24
C LYS A 75 15.44 16.31 -17.56
N ASP A 76 15.34 14.99 -17.67
CA ASP A 76 15.66 14.28 -18.91
C ASP A 76 14.53 14.43 -19.92
N ASN A 77 14.85 14.29 -21.20
CA ASN A 77 13.84 14.15 -22.24
C ASN A 77 13.31 12.71 -22.24
N PHE A 78 12.03 12.54 -21.95
CA PHE A 78 11.36 11.24 -21.98
C PHE A 78 10.05 11.28 -22.76
N GLU A 79 9.69 10.13 -23.32
CA GLU A 79 8.40 9.91 -23.93
C GLU A 79 7.39 9.51 -22.84
N PHE A 80 6.34 10.31 -22.64
CA PHE A 80 5.29 10.00 -21.66
C PHE A 80 4.45 8.79 -22.12
N LYS A 81 4.73 7.62 -21.56
CA LYS A 81 4.06 6.35 -21.89
C LYS A 81 3.92 5.43 -20.69
N GLU A 82 3.10 4.41 -20.86
CA GLU A 82 2.87 3.35 -19.87
C GLU A 82 4.18 2.70 -19.40
N GLY A 83 4.29 2.48 -18.09
CA GLY A 83 5.34 1.70 -17.46
C GLY A 83 6.60 2.47 -17.07
N ILE A 84 6.75 3.73 -17.49
CA ILE A 84 7.96 4.52 -17.17
C ILE A 84 7.90 5.07 -15.74
N ASN A 85 9.08 5.22 -15.15
CA ASN A 85 9.29 5.74 -13.81
C ASN A 85 10.17 6.99 -13.89
N ILE A 86 9.71 8.09 -13.32
CA ILE A 86 10.40 9.38 -13.35
C ILE A 86 10.88 9.70 -11.94
N GLY A 87 12.19 9.83 -11.75
CA GLY A 87 12.81 10.26 -10.50
C GLY A 87 12.73 11.77 -10.34
N VAL A 88 12.09 12.23 -9.26
CA VAL A 88 11.97 13.65 -8.91
C VAL A 88 12.50 13.82 -7.48
N LEU A 89 13.74 14.31 -7.34
CA LEU A 89 14.41 14.43 -6.04
C LEU A 89 14.44 13.08 -5.28
N ASP A 90 13.75 12.99 -4.14
CA ASP A 90 13.59 11.79 -3.31
C ASP A 90 12.26 11.03 -3.54
N MET A 91 11.54 11.36 -4.62
CA MET A 91 10.28 10.73 -5.01
C MET A 91 10.40 10.06 -6.39
N ILE A 92 9.51 9.11 -6.65
CA ILE A 92 9.35 8.45 -7.95
C ILE A 92 7.91 8.59 -8.40
N LEU A 93 7.72 9.10 -9.61
CA LEU A 93 6.44 9.15 -10.31
C LEU A 93 6.39 8.00 -11.31
N LYS A 94 5.55 6.98 -11.07
CA LYS A 94 5.36 5.85 -11.98
C LYS A 94 4.10 6.03 -12.81
N ILE A 95 4.23 5.99 -14.13
CA ILE A 95 3.08 5.97 -15.04
C ILE A 95 2.58 4.54 -15.17
N ILE A 96 1.40 4.25 -14.62
CA ILE A 96 0.81 2.91 -14.69
C ILE A 96 0.14 2.69 -16.02
N LYS A 97 -0.59 3.69 -16.52
CA LYS A 97 -1.21 3.68 -17.85
C LYS A 97 -1.50 5.10 -18.31
N THR A 98 -1.47 5.32 -19.62
CA THR A 98 -1.86 6.58 -20.27
C THR A 98 -3.19 6.41 -20.99
N PHE A 99 -3.98 7.48 -21.08
CA PHE A 99 -5.31 7.46 -21.67
C PHE A 99 -5.45 8.50 -22.78
N ASN A 100 -6.32 8.22 -23.76
CA ASN A 100 -6.68 9.18 -24.81
C ASN A 100 -7.91 10.03 -24.43
N GLY A 101 -8.61 9.68 -23.36
CA GLY A 101 -9.76 10.44 -22.84
C GLY A 101 -10.36 9.85 -21.57
N GLU A 102 -11.31 10.58 -20.97
CA GLU A 102 -11.92 10.21 -19.69
C GLU A 102 -12.64 8.86 -19.72
N ASN A 103 -13.33 8.52 -20.81
CA ASN A 103 -14.05 7.25 -20.91
C ASN A 103 -13.09 6.06 -20.79
N GLU A 104 -11.95 6.09 -21.50
CA GLU A 104 -10.92 5.05 -21.41
C GLU A 104 -10.34 4.98 -19.99
N ALA A 105 -10.17 6.13 -19.33
CA ALA A 105 -9.67 6.20 -17.97
C ALA A 105 -10.64 5.54 -16.97
N TYR A 106 -11.93 5.87 -17.02
CA TYR A 106 -12.94 5.25 -16.17
C TYR A 106 -13.11 3.76 -16.45
N ASP A 107 -13.11 3.36 -17.73
CA ASP A 107 -13.17 1.95 -18.14
C ASP A 107 -11.99 1.15 -17.58
N TYR A 108 -10.78 1.72 -17.58
CA TYR A 108 -9.62 1.09 -16.97
C TYR A 108 -9.78 0.95 -15.45
N VAL A 109 -10.30 1.96 -14.77
CA VAL A 109 -10.50 1.91 -13.31
C VAL A 109 -11.46 0.77 -12.93
N ILE A 110 -12.61 0.66 -13.59
CA ILE A 110 -13.66 -0.33 -13.25
C ILE A 110 -13.34 -1.77 -13.69
N ASN A 111 -12.38 -1.96 -14.60
CA ASN A 111 -12.09 -3.27 -15.19
C ASN A 111 -10.69 -3.79 -14.83
N GLU A 112 -9.72 -2.91 -14.58
CA GLU A 112 -8.34 -3.30 -14.31
C GLU A 112 -7.85 -2.82 -12.95
N GLU A 113 -7.98 -1.53 -12.62
CA GLU A 113 -7.44 -1.01 -11.34
C GLU A 113 -8.17 -1.61 -10.14
N ILE A 114 -9.50 -1.74 -10.22
CA ILE A 114 -10.33 -2.31 -9.16
C ILE A 114 -9.92 -3.73 -8.75
N LYS A 115 -9.26 -4.51 -9.64
CA LYS A 115 -8.75 -5.86 -9.30
C LYS A 115 -7.73 -5.84 -8.17
N GLN A 116 -7.08 -4.71 -7.90
CA GLN A 116 -6.13 -4.55 -6.81
C GLN A 116 -6.81 -4.13 -5.49
N PHE A 117 -8.07 -3.72 -5.53
CA PHE A 117 -8.75 -3.14 -4.37
C PHE A 117 -8.86 -4.13 -3.21
N GLU A 118 -9.32 -5.36 -3.46
CA GLU A 118 -9.48 -6.39 -2.42
C GLU A 118 -8.17 -6.62 -1.65
N ALA A 119 -7.06 -6.82 -2.37
CA ALA A 119 -5.75 -7.04 -1.76
C ALA A 119 -5.27 -5.83 -0.96
N LYS A 120 -5.50 -4.60 -1.45
CA LYS A 120 -5.15 -3.36 -0.76
C LYS A 120 -5.98 -3.16 0.52
N ASP A 121 -7.30 -3.38 0.47
CA ASP A 121 -8.19 -3.29 1.64
C ASP A 121 -7.81 -4.34 2.69
N TYR A 122 -7.59 -5.58 2.27
CA TYR A 122 -7.15 -6.65 3.16
C TYR A 122 -5.83 -6.33 3.88
N ALA A 123 -4.84 -5.80 3.14
CA ALA A 123 -3.55 -5.40 3.71
C ALA A 123 -3.71 -4.25 4.72
N SER A 124 -4.60 -3.29 4.45
CA SER A 124 -4.91 -2.20 5.38
C SER A 124 -5.56 -2.73 6.67
N LEU A 125 -6.59 -3.57 6.54
CA LEU A 125 -7.31 -4.18 7.66
C LEU A 125 -6.39 -5.04 8.55
N SER A 126 -5.39 -5.70 7.96
CA SER A 126 -4.46 -6.57 8.68
C SER A 126 -3.25 -5.84 9.27
N GLY A 127 -2.82 -4.74 8.63
CA GLY A 127 -1.57 -4.05 8.95
C GLY A 127 -1.70 -2.84 9.88
N ASN A 128 -2.92 -2.43 10.26
CA ASN A 128 -3.18 -1.18 10.99
C ASN A 128 -2.51 0.06 10.33
N MET A 129 -2.47 0.10 9.00
CA MET A 129 -1.92 1.25 8.25
C MET A 129 -3.03 2.26 7.95
N GLU A 130 -2.74 3.57 7.99
CA GLU A 130 -3.71 4.56 7.53
C GLU A 130 -3.80 4.48 6.01
N PHE A 131 -4.96 4.06 5.55
CA PHE A 131 -5.25 3.86 4.14
C PHE A 131 -6.48 4.67 3.76
N GLU A 132 -6.26 5.71 2.96
CA GLU A 132 -7.34 6.45 2.32
C GLU A 132 -7.59 5.78 0.96
N ASN A 133 -8.82 5.38 0.69
CA ASN A 133 -9.15 4.69 -0.55
C ASN A 133 -10.59 4.99 -0.98
N LEU A 134 -10.78 5.43 -2.22
CA LEU A 134 -12.09 5.83 -2.72
C LEU A 134 -13.08 4.68 -2.86
N TYR A 135 -12.61 3.45 -3.07
CA TYR A 135 -13.47 2.27 -3.10
C TYR A 135 -14.05 1.98 -1.71
N ILE A 136 -13.24 2.11 -0.66
CA ILE A 136 -13.71 1.99 0.73
C ILE A 136 -14.71 3.11 1.04
N GLU A 137 -14.36 4.36 0.69
CA GLU A 137 -15.25 5.50 0.92
C GLU A 137 -16.60 5.32 0.21
N PHE A 138 -16.59 4.86 -1.04
CA PHE A 138 -17.81 4.55 -1.78
C PHE A 138 -18.60 3.42 -1.12
N ALA A 139 -17.95 2.29 -0.81
CA ALA A 139 -18.61 1.14 -0.18
C ALA A 139 -19.25 1.50 1.16
N ASP A 140 -18.58 2.32 1.97
CA ASP A 140 -19.11 2.81 3.24
C ASP A 140 -20.29 3.79 3.04
N ASN A 141 -20.26 4.61 1.98
CA ASN A 141 -21.38 5.49 1.61
C ASN A 141 -22.64 4.74 1.13
N LEU A 142 -22.52 3.47 0.72
CA LEU A 142 -23.67 2.65 0.35
C LEU A 142 -24.57 2.29 1.55
N LYS A 143 -24.05 2.38 2.79
CA LYS A 143 -24.74 1.95 4.02
C LYS A 143 -25.31 0.53 3.89
N ASP A 144 -24.50 -0.36 3.36
CA ASP A 144 -24.89 -1.75 3.11
C ASP A 144 -24.94 -2.53 4.43
N LYS A 145 -26.07 -3.19 4.68
CA LYS A 145 -26.31 -3.92 5.94
C LYS A 145 -25.30 -5.04 6.17
N ASP A 146 -24.85 -5.71 5.10
CA ASP A 146 -23.92 -6.83 5.23
C ASP A 146 -22.53 -6.31 5.67
N ILE A 147 -22.09 -5.17 5.11
CA ILE A 147 -20.84 -4.51 5.51
C ILE A 147 -20.91 -4.07 6.98
N ASP A 148 -22.02 -3.43 7.38
CA ASP A 148 -22.21 -2.96 8.75
C ASP A 148 -22.27 -4.13 9.76
N GLU A 149 -22.94 -5.22 9.37
CA GLU A 149 -23.04 -6.44 10.18
C GLU A 149 -21.67 -7.12 10.34
N ILE A 150 -20.87 -7.23 9.26
CA ILE A 150 -19.50 -7.75 9.37
C ILE A 150 -18.69 -6.89 10.34
N LYS A 151 -18.67 -5.56 10.16
CA LYS A 151 -17.89 -4.65 11.04
C LYS A 151 -18.30 -4.76 12.50
N LEU A 152 -19.59 -4.92 12.79
CA LEU A 152 -20.12 -5.09 14.15
C LEU A 152 -19.66 -6.41 14.75
N LEU A 153 -19.83 -7.51 14.01
CA LEU A 153 -19.54 -8.85 14.49
C LEU A 153 -18.04 -9.12 14.61
N SER A 154 -17.19 -8.55 13.73
CA SER A 154 -15.75 -8.82 13.70
C SER A 154 -15.05 -8.54 15.03
N LYS A 155 -15.44 -7.48 15.75
CA LYS A 155 -14.84 -7.16 17.06
C LYS A 155 -15.19 -8.22 18.10
N ASN A 156 -16.47 -8.59 18.18
CA ASN A 156 -16.94 -9.61 19.11
C ASN A 156 -16.37 -10.98 18.75
N TYR A 157 -16.26 -11.30 17.45
CA TYR A 157 -15.68 -12.55 16.97
C TYR A 157 -14.23 -12.71 17.44
N LEU A 158 -13.40 -11.68 17.22
CA LEU A 158 -11.99 -11.70 17.64
C LEU A 158 -11.86 -11.74 19.17
N GLU A 159 -12.74 -11.05 19.90
CA GLU A 159 -12.75 -11.08 21.36
C GLU A 159 -13.12 -12.47 21.90
N VAL A 160 -14.23 -13.05 21.43
CA VAL A 160 -14.68 -14.39 21.83
C VAL A 160 -13.64 -15.43 21.46
N ARG A 161 -13.06 -15.36 20.26
CA ARG A 161 -11.95 -16.23 19.84
C ARG A 161 -10.76 -16.13 20.79
N ASN A 162 -10.31 -14.91 21.10
CA ASN A 162 -9.17 -14.71 22.01
C ASN A 162 -9.43 -15.26 23.42
N ILE A 163 -10.69 -15.26 23.88
CA ILE A 163 -11.07 -15.86 25.17
C ILE A 163 -11.05 -17.39 25.05
N LEU A 164 -11.63 -17.96 24.00
CA LEU A 164 -11.63 -19.41 23.75
C LEU A 164 -10.20 -19.95 23.61
N ASP A 165 -9.33 -19.27 22.84
CA ASP A 165 -7.92 -19.64 22.64
C ASP A 165 -7.11 -19.67 23.96
N ARG A 166 -7.55 -18.95 25.00
CA ARG A 166 -6.89 -18.88 26.33
C ARG A 166 -7.56 -19.75 27.40
N SER A 167 -8.73 -20.32 27.11
CA SER A 167 -9.52 -21.04 28.10
C SER A 167 -9.14 -22.52 28.11
N PHE A 168 -8.74 -23.03 29.28
CA PHE A 168 -8.42 -24.46 29.45
C PHE A 168 -9.66 -25.33 29.65
N GLU A 169 -10.82 -24.73 29.96
CA GLU A 169 -12.10 -25.41 30.14
C GLU A 169 -13.06 -25.09 28.99
N ASN A 170 -13.78 -26.10 28.50
CA ASN A 170 -14.78 -25.94 27.44
C ASN A 170 -15.98 -25.12 27.94
N ASN A 171 -16.04 -23.85 27.53
CA ASN A 171 -17.16 -22.96 27.81
C ASN A 171 -18.19 -23.01 26.66
N LYS A 172 -19.15 -23.93 26.79
CA LYS A 172 -20.18 -24.17 25.76
C LYS A 172 -20.95 -22.92 25.36
N THR A 173 -21.24 -22.01 26.30
CA THR A 173 -21.96 -20.77 26.00
C THR A 173 -21.15 -19.83 25.12
N LEU A 174 -19.84 -19.71 25.37
CA LEU A 174 -18.95 -18.91 24.51
C LEU A 174 -18.76 -19.56 23.14
N GLU A 175 -18.70 -20.89 23.10
CA GLU A 175 -18.61 -21.65 21.85
C GLU A 175 -19.88 -21.50 21.00
N ASP A 176 -21.07 -21.53 21.62
CA ASP A 176 -22.34 -21.28 20.93
C ASP A 176 -22.37 -19.85 20.35
N ILE A 177 -21.94 -18.83 21.11
CA ILE A 177 -21.82 -17.45 20.62
C ILE A 177 -20.84 -17.37 19.44
N TYR A 178 -19.68 -18.03 19.54
CA TYR A 178 -18.68 -18.07 18.48
C TYR A 178 -19.26 -18.67 17.19
N ARG A 179 -19.92 -19.83 17.28
CA ARG A 179 -20.54 -20.54 16.16
C ARG A 179 -21.73 -19.77 15.57
N ASP A 180 -22.49 -19.05 16.37
CA ASP A 180 -23.57 -18.17 15.90
C ASP A 180 -23.01 -17.02 15.05
N ILE A 181 -21.89 -16.43 15.48
CA ILE A 181 -21.19 -15.38 14.71
C ILE A 181 -20.61 -15.96 13.41
N GLU A 182 -19.98 -17.14 13.45
CA GLU A 182 -19.48 -17.80 12.23
C GLU A 182 -20.61 -18.13 11.25
N SER A 183 -21.75 -18.61 11.75
CA SER A 183 -22.92 -18.89 10.94
C SER A 183 -23.42 -17.64 10.22
N LYS A 184 -23.35 -16.46 10.88
CA LYS A 184 -23.67 -15.17 10.26
C LYS A 184 -22.67 -14.78 9.17
N PHE A 185 -21.37 -14.97 9.40
CA PHE A 185 -20.36 -14.74 8.36
C PHE A 185 -20.54 -15.67 7.15
N ILE A 186 -20.86 -16.96 7.38
CA ILE A 186 -21.14 -17.92 6.32
C ILE A 186 -22.39 -17.52 5.52
N GLU A 187 -23.45 -17.08 6.19
CA GLU A 187 -24.66 -16.57 5.55
C GLU A 187 -24.36 -15.37 4.65
N ILE A 188 -23.62 -14.38 5.17
CA ILE A 188 -23.22 -13.18 4.43
C ILE A 188 -22.35 -13.53 3.23
N SER A 189 -21.38 -14.44 3.40
CA SER A 189 -20.49 -14.89 2.32
C SER A 189 -21.27 -15.55 1.18
N ARG A 190 -22.18 -16.47 1.51
CA ARG A 190 -23.04 -17.16 0.52
C ARG A 190 -23.98 -16.20 -0.19
N LYS A 191 -24.59 -15.26 0.55
CA LYS A 191 -25.49 -14.25 0.01
C LYS A 191 -24.79 -13.35 -1.02
N ASN A 192 -23.51 -13.03 -0.79
CA ASN A 192 -22.72 -12.17 -1.66
C ASN A 192 -21.89 -12.92 -2.72
N ASP A 193 -21.97 -14.26 -2.73
CA ASP A 193 -21.20 -15.13 -3.65
C ASP A 193 -19.69 -14.85 -3.56
N VAL A 194 -19.17 -14.78 -2.33
CA VAL A 194 -17.74 -14.62 -2.05
C VAL A 194 -17.19 -15.83 -1.30
N GLU A 195 -15.94 -16.17 -1.56
CA GLU A 195 -15.23 -17.28 -0.90
C GLU A 195 -14.80 -16.89 0.52
N LEU A 196 -15.04 -17.78 1.48
CA LEU A 196 -14.53 -17.65 2.84
C LEU A 196 -13.08 -18.13 2.89
N ASP A 197 -12.21 -17.26 3.35
CA ASP A 197 -10.86 -17.67 3.74
C ASP A 197 -10.84 -17.98 5.24
N PHE A 198 -10.02 -18.94 5.62
CA PHE A 198 -9.75 -19.28 7.00
C PHE A 198 -8.34 -18.80 7.38
N GLY A 199 -8.13 -18.50 8.66
CA GLY A 199 -6.85 -18.03 9.19
C GLY A 199 -6.15 -19.09 10.01
N ASP A 200 -4.92 -18.80 10.43
CA ASP A 200 -4.16 -19.72 11.27
C ASP A 200 -4.81 -19.82 12.66
N SER A 201 -5.07 -21.05 13.10
CA SER A 201 -5.42 -21.30 14.48
C SER A 201 -4.20 -21.13 15.37
N LYS A 202 -4.34 -20.32 16.42
CA LYS A 202 -3.33 -20.10 17.46
C LYS A 202 -3.68 -20.91 18.70
N LYS A 203 -4.08 -22.18 18.57
CA LYS A 203 -3.83 -23.09 19.70
C LYS A 203 -2.31 -23.09 19.87
N LEU A 204 -1.84 -22.37 20.89
CA LEU A 204 -0.45 -22.36 21.33
C LEU A 204 -0.07 -23.83 21.45
N TYR A 205 0.77 -24.33 20.54
CA TYR A 205 1.65 -25.42 20.89
C TYR A 205 2.60 -24.83 21.93
N ASP A 206 2.14 -24.71 23.18
CA ASP A 206 3.05 -24.70 24.31
C ASP A 206 3.73 -26.05 24.25
N SER A 207 4.90 -26.02 23.62
CA SER A 207 5.89 -27.08 23.63
C SER A 207 6.39 -27.23 25.06
N GLU A 208 5.57 -27.80 25.95
CA GLU A 208 5.93 -28.28 27.28
C GLU A 208 4.76 -29.15 27.78
N TYR A 209 5.01 -30.45 27.97
CA TYR A 209 4.08 -31.52 28.39
C TYR A 209 3.28 -32.23 27.29
N LEU A 210 3.98 -32.86 26.33
CA LEU A 210 3.53 -34.17 25.85
C LEU A 210 4.09 -35.23 26.81
N SER A 211 3.36 -35.50 27.90
CA SER A 211 3.56 -36.74 28.67
C SER A 211 3.05 -37.91 27.82
N GLU A 212 3.86 -38.96 27.69
CA GLU A 212 3.67 -40.11 26.80
C GLU A 212 2.46 -41.01 27.12
N ASP A 213 1.52 -40.59 27.96
CA ASP A 213 0.37 -41.41 28.37
C ASP A 213 -0.90 -40.57 28.45
N GLU A 214 -1.49 -40.19 27.31
CA GLU A 214 -2.93 -39.94 27.19
C GLU A 214 -3.30 -39.91 25.69
N GLU A 215 -4.33 -40.68 25.31
CA GLU A 215 -4.99 -40.60 24.00
C GLU A 215 -5.57 -39.19 23.85
N HIS A 216 -4.73 -38.24 23.42
CA HIS A 216 -5.19 -36.91 23.06
C HIS A 216 -5.99 -37.04 21.77
N ILE A 217 -7.32 -36.94 21.94
CA ILE A 217 -8.27 -36.61 20.88
C ILE A 217 -7.65 -35.45 20.11
N GLU A 218 -7.24 -35.71 18.87
CA GLU A 218 -7.01 -34.69 17.87
C GLU A 218 -8.35 -33.96 17.67
N GLU A 219 -8.69 -33.04 18.57
CA GLU A 219 -9.76 -32.09 18.31
C GLU A 219 -9.32 -31.31 17.08
N GLU A 220 -9.96 -31.58 15.95
CA GLU A 220 -9.79 -30.86 14.69
C GLU A 220 -9.69 -29.38 15.01
N ILE A 221 -8.49 -28.84 14.85
CA ILE A 221 -8.24 -27.43 15.06
C ILE A 221 -8.98 -26.71 13.93
N HIS A 222 -10.21 -26.28 14.20
CA HIS A 222 -10.98 -25.52 13.22
C HIS A 222 -10.30 -24.17 12.99
N GLU A 223 -9.82 -23.98 11.76
CA GLU A 223 -9.25 -22.72 11.32
C GLU A 223 -10.35 -21.64 11.37
N PRO A 224 -10.14 -20.55 12.11
CA PRO A 224 -11.13 -19.50 12.27
C PRO A 224 -11.34 -18.72 10.97
N ILE A 225 -12.54 -18.23 10.72
CA ILE A 225 -12.86 -17.38 9.57
C ILE A 225 -11.99 -16.12 9.57
N ASN A 226 -11.36 -15.83 8.43
CA ASN A 226 -10.65 -14.59 8.21
C ASN A 226 -11.64 -13.45 7.92
N VAL A 227 -12.12 -12.81 8.99
CA VAL A 227 -13.11 -11.72 8.92
C VAL A 227 -12.63 -10.50 8.12
N ASN A 228 -11.31 -10.25 8.11
CA ASN A 228 -10.74 -9.15 7.32
C ASN A 228 -10.82 -9.44 5.82
N SER A 229 -10.54 -10.69 5.42
CA SER A 229 -10.70 -11.10 4.03
C SER A 229 -12.16 -11.04 3.60
N LEU A 230 -13.08 -11.56 4.41
CA LEU A 230 -14.51 -11.50 4.13
C LEU A 230 -14.98 -10.06 3.93
N LEU A 231 -14.58 -9.13 4.81
CA LEU A 231 -14.95 -7.72 4.68
C LEU A 231 -14.44 -7.10 3.38
N ALA A 232 -13.17 -7.36 3.01
CA ALA A 232 -12.56 -6.85 1.78
C ALA A 232 -13.27 -7.39 0.53
N LYS A 233 -13.54 -8.71 0.48
CA LYS A 233 -14.27 -9.35 -0.63
C LYS A 233 -15.68 -8.82 -0.78
N VAL A 234 -16.42 -8.66 0.33
CA VAL A 234 -17.79 -8.11 0.29
C VAL A 234 -17.78 -6.67 -0.18
N ARG A 235 -16.90 -5.80 0.33
CA ARG A 235 -16.77 -4.42 -0.15
C ARG A 235 -16.48 -4.36 -1.65
N MET A 236 -15.51 -5.13 -2.11
CA MET A 236 -15.17 -5.25 -3.53
C MET A 236 -16.39 -5.64 -4.37
N LYS A 237 -17.13 -6.67 -3.93
CA LYS A 237 -18.38 -7.10 -4.57
C LYS A 237 -19.41 -5.97 -4.67
N LYS A 238 -19.66 -5.23 -3.57
CA LYS A 238 -20.62 -4.13 -3.57
C LYS A 238 -20.23 -3.01 -4.52
N VAL A 239 -18.94 -2.71 -4.66
CA VAL A 239 -18.49 -1.71 -5.65
C VAL A 239 -18.73 -2.23 -7.08
N LEU A 240 -18.39 -3.49 -7.36
CA LEU A 240 -18.58 -4.11 -8.68
C LEU A 240 -20.05 -4.20 -9.09
N ASP A 241 -20.96 -4.44 -8.15
CA ASP A 241 -22.40 -4.49 -8.41
C ASP A 241 -22.99 -3.09 -8.71
N LYS A 242 -22.29 -2.02 -8.32
CA LYS A 242 -22.70 -0.62 -8.50
C LYS A 242 -21.70 0.21 -9.30
N LYS A 243 -21.13 -0.37 -10.36
CA LYS A 243 -20.11 0.29 -11.23
C LYS A 243 -20.54 1.67 -11.74
N GLU A 244 -21.77 1.82 -12.20
CA GLU A 244 -22.25 3.12 -12.74
C GLU A 244 -22.31 4.20 -11.66
N ASP A 245 -22.84 3.86 -10.48
CA ASP A 245 -22.86 4.76 -9.32
C ASP A 245 -21.44 5.11 -8.87
N PHE A 246 -20.52 4.15 -8.92
CA PHE A 246 -19.12 4.37 -8.60
C PHE A 246 -18.44 5.34 -9.58
N ILE A 247 -18.70 5.23 -10.90
CA ILE A 247 -18.20 6.21 -11.88
C ILE A 247 -18.73 7.61 -11.59
N ASN A 248 -20.02 7.74 -11.27
CA ASN A 248 -20.60 9.03 -10.91
C ASN A 248 -19.99 9.59 -9.62
N PHE A 249 -19.69 8.73 -8.66
CA PHE A 249 -18.95 9.09 -7.45
C PHE A 249 -17.54 9.58 -7.77
N LEU A 250 -16.78 8.89 -8.63
CA LEU A 250 -15.45 9.31 -9.08
C LEU A 250 -15.47 10.69 -9.74
N LYS A 251 -16.44 10.96 -10.61
CA LYS A 251 -16.61 12.27 -11.26
C LYS A 251 -16.77 13.40 -10.23
N ASN A 252 -17.51 13.15 -9.15
CA ASN A 252 -17.71 14.12 -8.07
C ASN A 252 -16.47 14.31 -7.17
N LYS A 253 -15.49 13.41 -7.26
CA LYS A 253 -14.22 13.46 -6.53
C LYS A 253 -13.10 14.14 -7.30
N LYS A 254 -13.31 14.51 -8.57
CA LYS A 254 -12.36 15.28 -9.38
C LYS A 254 -12.13 16.63 -8.73
N GLY A 255 -10.88 16.94 -8.37
CA GLY A 255 -10.55 18.17 -7.68
C GLY A 255 -9.06 18.35 -7.43
N GLU A 256 -8.72 19.35 -6.61
CA GLU A 256 -7.34 19.58 -6.17
C GLU A 256 -6.92 18.49 -5.17
N ILE A 257 -5.74 17.93 -5.40
CA ILE A 257 -5.12 16.91 -4.57
C ILE A 257 -3.89 17.54 -3.93
N ASN A 258 -3.88 17.58 -2.60
CA ASN A 258 -2.76 18.03 -1.79
C ASN A 258 -2.26 16.86 -0.93
N LEU A 259 -1.12 16.28 -1.31
CA LEU A 259 -0.53 15.16 -0.57
C LEU A 259 0.56 15.65 0.39
N TRP A 260 0.67 14.95 1.52
CA TRP A 260 1.75 15.09 2.51
C TRP A 260 2.06 16.55 2.86
N ASN A 261 1.03 17.29 3.31
CA ASN A 261 1.13 18.71 3.68
C ASN A 261 1.57 19.63 2.53
N GLY A 262 1.16 19.32 1.30
CA GLY A 262 1.42 20.15 0.12
C GLY A 262 2.78 19.91 -0.53
N GLU A 263 3.48 18.82 -0.15
CA GLU A 263 4.68 18.36 -0.86
C GLU A 263 4.37 17.97 -2.30
N VAL A 264 3.17 17.45 -2.57
CA VAL A 264 2.70 17.19 -3.93
C VAL A 264 1.35 17.83 -4.14
N LYS A 265 1.22 18.59 -5.23
CA LYS A 265 -0.03 19.17 -5.68
C LYS A 265 -0.34 18.70 -7.09
N ALA A 266 -1.56 18.24 -7.27
CA ALA A 266 -2.10 17.81 -8.56
C ALA A 266 -3.58 18.14 -8.63
N TYR A 267 -4.18 17.98 -9.81
CA TYR A 267 -5.61 18.06 -10.04
C TYR A 267 -6.10 16.75 -10.65
N GLY A 268 -7.08 16.09 -10.06
CA GLY A 268 -7.51 14.78 -10.52
C GLY A 268 -8.34 14.08 -9.46
N ILE A 269 -8.25 12.75 -9.43
CA ILE A 269 -8.93 11.92 -8.44
C ILE A 269 -7.88 11.11 -7.67
N LEU A 270 -7.82 11.29 -6.35
CA LEU A 270 -6.97 10.48 -5.48
C LEU A 270 -7.63 9.11 -5.28
N LEU A 271 -7.16 8.07 -5.96
CA LEU A 271 -7.76 6.73 -5.86
C LEU A 271 -7.43 6.07 -4.53
N ASP A 272 -6.16 6.12 -4.15
CA ASP A 272 -5.69 5.65 -2.86
C ASP A 272 -4.46 6.40 -2.36
N LYS A 273 -4.24 6.35 -1.05
CA LYS A 273 -3.05 6.84 -0.36
C LYS A 273 -2.77 5.95 0.83
N LEU A 274 -1.53 5.47 0.91
CA LEU A 274 -1.01 4.68 2.03
C LEU A 274 -0.01 5.53 2.81
N ASP A 275 -0.42 5.98 3.99
CA ASP A 275 0.34 6.85 4.90
C ASP A 275 1.14 7.95 4.17
N ASN A 276 2.43 8.05 4.49
CA ASN A 276 3.45 8.91 3.87
C ASN A 276 4.27 8.18 2.79
N LYS A 277 3.80 7.04 2.27
CA LYS A 277 4.59 6.16 1.39
C LYS A 277 4.21 6.32 -0.07
N ASN A 278 2.96 6.06 -0.43
CA ASN A 278 2.50 6.08 -1.81
C ASN A 278 1.10 6.62 -1.96
N ALA A 279 0.86 7.25 -3.09
CA ALA A 279 -0.46 7.71 -3.50
C ALA A 279 -0.69 7.34 -4.96
N THR A 280 -1.89 6.84 -5.26
CA THR A 280 -2.34 6.54 -6.62
C THR A 280 -3.32 7.62 -7.06
N ILE A 281 -3.00 8.31 -8.14
CA ILE A 281 -3.78 9.44 -8.65
C ILE A 281 -4.22 9.14 -10.08
N LEU A 282 -5.49 9.40 -10.36
CA LEU A 282 -6.04 9.43 -11.71
C LEU A 282 -6.06 10.87 -12.23
N ILE A 283 -5.30 11.10 -13.29
CA ILE A 283 -5.22 12.35 -14.03
C ILE A 283 -6.08 12.22 -15.29
N LEU A 284 -7.08 13.09 -15.41
CA LEU A 284 -8.04 13.07 -16.52
C LEU A 284 -7.69 14.07 -17.64
N ASP A 285 -7.03 15.16 -17.28
CA ASP A 285 -6.65 16.24 -18.19
C ASP A 285 -5.13 16.52 -18.11
N PRO A 286 -4.48 16.90 -19.22
CA PRO A 286 -3.08 17.31 -19.20
C PRO A 286 -2.86 18.48 -18.23
N GLN A 287 -1.81 18.39 -17.42
CA GLN A 287 -1.52 19.38 -16.38
C GLN A 287 -0.07 19.29 -15.90
N GLU A 288 0.32 20.15 -14.97
CA GLU A 288 1.58 20.04 -14.25
C GLU A 288 1.34 19.54 -12.82
N ILE A 289 2.00 18.46 -12.43
CA ILE A 289 2.13 18.07 -11.03
C ILE A 289 3.26 18.88 -10.42
N GLU A 290 2.98 19.55 -9.31
CA GLU A 290 3.98 20.28 -8.52
C GLU A 290 4.50 19.39 -7.40
N ILE A 291 5.83 19.22 -7.33
CA ILE A 291 6.52 18.55 -6.24
C ILE A 291 7.39 19.60 -5.54
N ASN A 292 7.04 19.91 -4.30
CA ASN A 292 7.73 20.87 -3.45
C ASN A 292 8.43 20.14 -2.30
N ARG A 293 9.76 20.07 -2.35
CA ARG A 293 10.57 19.53 -1.25
C ARG A 293 11.36 20.67 -0.62
N ASN A 294 10.90 21.12 0.55
CA ASN A 294 11.55 22.18 1.33
C ASN A 294 11.86 23.45 0.51
N GLY A 295 10.89 23.92 -0.26
CA GLY A 295 11.01 25.12 -1.11
C GLY A 295 11.63 24.87 -2.48
N LEU A 296 12.16 23.67 -2.75
CA LEU A 296 12.59 23.28 -4.08
C LEU A 296 11.38 22.76 -4.85
N ILE A 297 10.89 23.57 -5.79
CA ILE A 297 9.66 23.30 -6.55
C ILE A 297 10.03 22.75 -7.92
N LYS A 298 9.60 21.53 -8.21
CA LYS A 298 9.72 20.90 -9.53
C LYS A 298 8.32 20.69 -10.11
N LYS A 299 8.17 20.98 -11.39
CA LYS A 299 6.90 20.86 -12.11
C LYS A 299 7.04 19.83 -13.22
N ILE A 300 6.17 18.83 -13.20
CA ILE A 300 6.21 17.72 -14.16
C ILE A 300 4.94 17.77 -14.99
N PHE A 301 5.08 18.00 -16.29
CA PHE A 301 3.95 17.90 -17.21
C PHE A 301 3.52 16.45 -17.33
N VAL A 302 2.23 16.20 -17.08
CA VAL A 302 1.62 14.87 -17.16
C VAL A 302 0.44 14.91 -18.12
N LYS A 303 0.29 13.84 -18.90
CA LYS A 303 -0.88 13.60 -19.75
C LYS A 303 -1.94 12.80 -18.98
N PRO A 304 -3.17 12.67 -19.49
CA PRO A 304 -4.19 11.79 -18.90
C PRO A 304 -3.62 10.39 -18.64
N SER A 305 -3.64 9.98 -17.38
CA SER A 305 -2.94 8.78 -16.92
C SER A 305 -3.35 8.40 -15.51
N ILE A 306 -3.07 7.16 -15.12
CA ILE A 306 -3.02 6.75 -13.73
C ILE A 306 -1.56 6.69 -13.29
N LEU A 307 -1.25 7.37 -12.19
CA LEU A 307 0.09 7.59 -11.69
C LEU A 307 0.19 7.05 -10.26
N ILE A 308 1.32 6.42 -9.93
CA ILE A 308 1.69 6.15 -8.54
C ILE A 308 2.84 7.06 -8.18
N ILE A 309 2.67 7.86 -7.13
CA ILE A 309 3.72 8.68 -6.55
C ILE A 309 4.25 7.96 -5.32
N LYS A 310 5.53 7.63 -5.32
CA LYS A 310 6.20 6.94 -4.21
C LYS A 310 7.22 7.87 -3.56
N LYS A 311 7.08 8.06 -2.25
CA LYS A 311 8.11 8.67 -1.41
C LYS A 311 9.11 7.57 -1.05
N THR A 312 10.38 7.72 -1.45
CA THR A 312 11.39 6.65 -1.28
C THR A 312 11.92 6.52 0.16
N GLN A 313 11.06 6.77 1.15
CA GLN A 313 11.46 6.67 2.55
C GLN A 313 11.90 5.24 2.89
N GLU A 314 11.28 4.18 2.35
CA GLU A 314 11.71 2.79 2.57
C GLU A 314 11.40 1.88 1.35
N ASN A 315 12.37 1.09 0.89
CA ASN A 315 12.09 -0.10 0.08
C ASN A 315 11.47 -1.15 1.01
N PHE A 316 10.14 -1.15 1.17
CA PHE A 316 9.48 -2.37 1.64
C PHE A 316 9.45 -3.35 0.47
N GLN A 317 10.28 -4.38 0.58
CA GLN A 317 9.99 -5.64 -0.11
C GLN A 317 8.61 -6.08 0.39
N ILE A 318 7.63 -6.14 -0.52
CA ILE A 318 6.51 -7.04 -0.31
C ILE A 318 7.16 -8.43 -0.33
N LEU A 319 7.28 -9.04 0.86
CA LEU A 319 7.59 -10.47 0.98
C LEU A 319 6.54 -11.18 0.13
N ARG A 320 7.01 -11.82 -0.95
CA ARG A 320 6.20 -12.73 -1.76
C ARG A 320 6.08 -14.07 -1.07
#